data_AF-A0A1M7Z039-F1
#
_entry.id   AF-A0A1M7Z039-F1
#
_cell.length_a   1.000
_cell.length_b   1.000
_cell.length_c   1.000
_cell.angle_alpha   90.00
_cell.angle_beta   90.00
_cell.angle_gamma   90.00
#
_symmetry.space_group_name_H-M   'P 1'
#
loop_
_entity.id
_entity.type
_entity.pdbx_description
1 polymer ?
#
loop_
_entity_poly.entity_id
_entity_poly.type
_entity_poly.pdbx_seq_one_letter_code
_entity_poly.pdbx_strand_id
1 'polypeptide(L)'
;MKKISWSIIIFLCGLIYVSYLWFRPVEIIDVHHSGIWTTRVVVKSFPLTHRKKIQWWKEHKNWLKDKYDIPRVDKNGFFNVTFWEIGSGYKTDTGTDQDSDLLCFKDMKTNANCIEKKKVFEVSLGRNGGLQYR
;
A
#
# COMPACT_ATOMS: atom_id res chain seq x y z
N MET A 1 34.81 5.91 31.14
CA MET A 1 35.02 5.70 29.68
C MET A 1 34.12 4.63 29.04
N LYS A 2 32.97 4.24 29.65
CA LYS A 2 32.08 3.18 29.09
C LYS A 2 30.84 3.71 28.33
N LYS A 3 30.46 4.98 28.51
CA LYS A 3 29.22 5.57 27.94
C LYS A 3 29.33 5.89 26.43
N ILE A 4 30.51 6.31 25.97
CA ILE A 4 30.75 6.68 24.55
C ILE A 4 30.60 5.46 23.63
N SER A 5 31.02 4.27 24.08
CA SER A 5 30.88 3.02 23.31
C SER A 5 29.42 2.62 23.09
N TRP A 6 28.56 2.74 24.11
CA TRP A 6 27.13 2.45 23.96
C TRP A 6 26.40 3.47 23.08
N SER A 7 26.76 4.75 23.15
CA SER A 7 26.18 5.76 22.27
C SER A 7 26.49 5.51 20.79
N ILE A 8 27.72 5.07 20.47
CA ILE A 8 28.09 4.71 19.09
C ILE A 8 27.32 3.48 18.62
N ILE A 9 27.19 2.45 19.46
CA ILE A 9 26.42 1.24 19.12
C ILE A 9 24.96 1.59 18.83
N ILE A 10 24.31 2.39 19.69
CA ILE A 10 22.91 2.81 19.50
C ILE A 10 22.77 3.60 18.18
N PHE A 11 23.71 4.50 17.89
CA PHE A 11 23.70 5.27 16.64
C PHE A 11 23.85 4.36 15.40
N LEU A 12 24.78 3.40 15.43
CA LEU A 12 24.97 2.43 14.34
C LEU A 12 23.74 1.55 14.14
N CYS A 13 23.15 1.03 15.24
CA CYS A 13 21.90 0.27 15.16
C CYS A 13 20.75 1.11 14.57
N GLY A 14 20.66 2.39 14.93
CA GLY A 14 19.70 3.32 14.36
C GLY A 14 19.88 3.53 12.86
N LEU A 15 21.12 3.74 12.41
CA LEU A 15 21.45 3.87 10.98
C LEU A 15 21.12 2.61 10.18
N ILE A 16 21.46 1.44 10.72
CA ILE A 16 21.15 0.15 10.09
C ILE A 16 19.63 -0.02 9.99
N TYR A 17 18.89 0.30 11.05
CA TYR A 17 17.43 0.21 11.05
C TYR A 17 16.78 1.16 10.04
N VAL A 18 17.19 2.43 10.00
CA VAL A 18 16.69 3.41 9.03
C VAL A 18 17.02 2.97 7.60
N SER A 19 18.23 2.48 7.37
CA SER A 19 18.65 1.95 6.06
C SER A 19 17.78 0.75 5.65
N TYR A 20 17.56 -0.19 6.56
CA TYR A 20 16.65 -1.31 6.34
C TYR A 20 15.27 -0.81 5.91
N LEU A 21 14.65 0.09 6.67
CA LEU A 21 13.34 0.68 6.32
C LEU A 21 13.33 1.34 4.93
N TRP A 22 14.46 1.91 4.51
CA TRP A 22 14.61 2.63 3.25
C TRP A 22 14.68 1.71 2.01
N PHE A 23 15.18 0.49 2.18
CA PHE A 23 15.47 -0.48 1.11
C PHE A 23 14.55 -1.70 1.09
N ARG A 24 13.54 -1.78 1.96
CA ARG A 24 12.62 -2.92 1.95
C ARG A 24 11.82 -2.96 0.64
N PRO A 25 11.73 -4.13 -0.01
CA PRO A 25 10.90 -4.26 -1.19
C PRO A 25 9.42 -4.13 -0.81
N VAL A 26 8.64 -3.59 -1.74
CA VAL A 26 7.18 -3.59 -1.62
C VAL A 26 6.67 -4.98 -1.94
N GLU A 27 5.93 -5.56 -1.01
CA GLU A 27 5.28 -6.85 -1.18
C GLU A 27 3.80 -6.62 -1.48
N ILE A 28 3.30 -7.18 -2.57
CA ILE A 28 1.86 -7.17 -2.91
C ILE A 28 1.26 -8.45 -2.35
N ILE A 29 0.37 -8.29 -1.37
CA ILE A 29 -0.30 -9.38 -0.69
C ILE A 29 -1.53 -9.81 -1.50
N ASP A 30 -2.33 -8.85 -1.94
CA ASP A 30 -3.57 -9.12 -2.66
C ASP A 30 -4.01 -7.95 -3.56
N VAL A 31 -4.86 -8.25 -4.55
CA VAL A 31 -5.41 -7.28 -5.50
C VAL A 31 -6.91 -7.49 -5.66
N HIS A 32 -7.68 -6.48 -5.28
CA HIS A 32 -9.13 -6.51 -5.36
C HIS A 32 -9.64 -5.45 -6.35
N HIS A 33 -10.27 -5.90 -7.43
CA HIS A 33 -10.94 -5.00 -8.36
C HIS A 33 -12.36 -4.71 -7.88
N SER A 34 -12.72 -3.43 -7.83
CA SER A 34 -14.01 -2.95 -7.36
C SER A 34 -14.71 -2.16 -8.46
N GLY A 35 -15.60 -2.80 -9.19
CA GLY A 35 -16.25 -2.18 -10.35
C GLY A 35 -15.31 -2.10 -11.56
N ILE A 36 -15.49 -1.08 -12.41
CA ILE A 36 -14.90 -1.05 -13.75
C ILE A 36 -13.46 -0.49 -13.75
N TRP A 37 -13.17 0.50 -12.90
CA TRP A 37 -11.92 1.27 -12.96
C TRP A 37 -11.21 1.45 -11.62
N THR A 38 -11.77 0.92 -10.53
CA THR A 38 -11.18 1.02 -9.20
C THR A 38 -10.50 -0.28 -8.81
N THR A 39 -9.26 -0.20 -8.38
CA THR A 39 -8.46 -1.33 -7.89
C THR A 39 -7.90 -1.00 -6.50
N ARG A 40 -8.08 -1.91 -5.55
CA ARG A 40 -7.52 -1.84 -4.21
C ARG A 40 -6.39 -2.87 -4.11
N VAL A 41 -5.19 -2.41 -3.79
CA VAL A 41 -4.00 -3.25 -3.69
C VAL A 41 -3.59 -3.32 -2.23
N VAL A 42 -3.51 -4.52 -1.69
CA VAL A 42 -3.04 -4.76 -0.33
C VAL A 42 -1.55 -4.99 -0.38
N VAL A 43 -0.80 -4.18 0.37
CA VAL A 43 0.67 -4.18 0.35
C VAL A 43 1.26 -4.28 1.74
N LYS A 44 2.52 -4.68 1.80
CA LYS A 44 3.37 -4.62 2.98
C LYS A 44 4.66 -3.90 2.66
N SER A 45 5.13 -3.08 3.60
CA SER A 45 6.40 -2.33 3.48
C SER A 45 6.42 -1.31 2.34
N PHE A 46 5.34 -0.54 2.15
CA PHE A 46 5.29 0.49 1.09
C PHE A 46 6.31 1.63 1.33
N PRO A 47 6.82 2.33 0.27
CA PRO A 47 7.85 3.34 0.46
C PRO A 47 7.36 4.50 1.34
N LEU A 48 8.23 4.98 2.23
CA LEU A 48 7.84 5.94 3.27
C LEU A 48 7.49 7.33 2.70
N THR A 49 8.27 7.84 1.74
CA THR A 49 8.11 9.21 1.24
C THR A 49 7.28 9.25 -0.03
N HIS A 50 6.49 10.32 -0.21
CA HIS A 50 5.64 10.51 -1.39
C HIS A 50 6.42 10.40 -2.71
N ARG A 51 7.62 11.00 -2.77
CA ARG A 51 8.52 10.90 -3.94
C ARG A 51 8.87 9.44 -4.28
N LYS A 52 9.20 8.63 -3.28
CA LYS A 52 9.54 7.22 -3.48
C LYS A 52 8.32 6.39 -3.89
N LYS A 53 7.13 6.70 -3.36
CA LYS A 53 5.87 6.04 -3.77
C LYS A 53 5.59 6.25 -5.25
N ILE A 54 5.73 7.49 -5.73
CA ILE A 54 5.61 7.84 -7.15
C ILE A 54 6.67 7.12 -7.99
N GLN A 55 7.93 7.12 -7.54
CA GLN A 55 9.02 6.46 -8.25
C GLN A 55 8.76 4.96 -8.38
N TRP A 56 8.41 4.29 -7.28
CA TRP A 56 8.08 2.87 -7.27
C TRP A 56 6.95 2.55 -8.26
N TRP A 57 5.86 3.33 -8.25
CA TRP A 57 4.78 3.18 -9.22
C TRP A 57 5.27 3.28 -10.66
N LYS A 58 6.06 4.32 -10.98
CA LYS A 58 6.57 4.53 -12.34
C LYS A 58 7.47 3.39 -12.82
N GLU A 59 8.31 2.86 -11.94
CA GLU A 59 9.21 1.73 -12.22
C GLU A 59 8.47 0.40 -12.40
N HIS A 60 7.38 0.18 -11.66
CA HIS A 60 6.68 -1.10 -11.61
C HIS A 60 5.39 -1.13 -12.44
N LYS A 61 4.94 0.00 -13.02
CA LYS A 61 3.65 0.09 -13.72
C LYS A 61 3.43 -0.98 -14.80
N ASN A 62 4.46 -1.33 -15.56
CA ASN A 62 4.34 -2.31 -16.64
C ASN A 62 4.16 -3.72 -16.05
N TRP A 63 5.00 -4.07 -15.08
CA TRP A 63 4.88 -5.34 -14.36
C TRP A 63 3.53 -5.48 -13.63
N LEU A 64 3.04 -4.40 -13.02
CA LEU A 64 1.71 -4.35 -12.40
C LEU A 64 0.60 -4.58 -13.42
N LYS A 65 0.74 -4.02 -14.63
CA LYS A 65 -0.23 -4.20 -15.71
C LYS A 65 -0.24 -5.64 -16.20
N ASP A 66 0.93 -6.20 -16.46
CA ASP A 66 1.07 -7.55 -17.01
C ASP A 66 0.64 -8.63 -16.03
N LYS A 67 0.95 -8.46 -14.74
CA LYS A 67 0.70 -9.49 -13.72
C LYS A 67 -0.68 -9.38 -13.06
N TYR A 68 -1.19 -8.16 -12.88
CA TYR A 68 -2.39 -7.92 -12.07
C TYR A 68 -3.46 -7.07 -12.78
N ASP A 69 -3.28 -6.72 -14.05
CA ASP A 69 -4.16 -5.80 -14.79
C ASP A 69 -4.29 -4.40 -14.13
N ILE A 70 -3.21 -3.90 -13.53
CA ILE A 70 -3.18 -2.59 -12.84
C ILE A 70 -2.41 -1.54 -13.67
N PRO A 71 -2.98 -0.36 -13.95
CA PRO A 71 -4.35 0.02 -13.66
C PRO A 71 -5.34 -0.66 -14.61
N ARG A 72 -6.53 -0.96 -14.08
CA ARG A 72 -7.69 -1.32 -14.87
C ARG A 72 -8.36 -0.04 -15.35
N VAL A 73 -8.24 0.23 -16.65
CA VAL A 73 -8.66 1.49 -17.26
C VAL A 73 -10.06 1.31 -17.85
N ASP A 74 -10.97 2.27 -17.64
CA ASP A 74 -12.28 2.26 -18.29
C ASP A 74 -12.22 2.69 -19.76
N LYS A 75 -13.39 2.69 -20.42
CA LYS A 75 -13.54 3.10 -21.82
C LYS A 75 -13.10 4.55 -22.11
N ASN A 76 -13.05 5.39 -21.09
CA ASN A 76 -12.68 6.81 -21.21
C ASN A 76 -11.22 7.06 -20.79
N GLY A 77 -10.45 6.03 -20.46
CA GLY A 77 -9.08 6.19 -19.99
C GLY A 77 -8.94 6.41 -18.48
N PHE A 78 -10.03 6.33 -17.70
CA PHE A 78 -10.00 6.61 -16.26
C PHE A 78 -9.65 5.38 -15.42
N PHE A 79 -8.96 5.62 -14.32
CA PHE A 79 -8.63 4.59 -13.34
C PHE A 79 -8.40 5.18 -11.94
N ASN A 80 -8.56 4.33 -10.94
CA ASN A 80 -8.16 4.60 -9.56
C ASN A 80 -7.50 3.34 -8.99
N VAL A 81 -6.25 3.48 -8.58
CA VAL A 81 -5.51 2.44 -7.86
C VAL A 81 -5.21 2.97 -6.48
N THR A 82 -5.74 2.32 -5.45
CA THR A 82 -5.46 2.66 -4.06
C THR A 82 -4.67 1.53 -3.39
N PHE A 83 -3.56 1.88 -2.76
CA PHE A 83 -2.71 0.98 -1.98
C PHE A 83 -3.04 1.08 -0.50
N TRP A 84 -3.23 -0.06 0.15
CA TRP A 84 -3.58 -0.21 1.56
C TRP A 84 -2.54 -1.06 2.28
N GLU A 85 -2.06 -0.61 3.43
CA GLU A 85 -1.12 -1.39 4.22
C GLU A 85 -1.84 -2.52 4.97
N ILE A 86 -1.32 -3.75 4.89
CA ILE A 86 -1.89 -4.93 5.54
C ILE A 86 -1.86 -4.86 7.08
N GLY A 87 -0.91 -4.11 7.65
CA GLY A 87 -0.76 -3.97 9.10
C GLY A 87 -0.55 -5.31 9.80
N SER A 88 -1.46 -5.66 10.71
CA SER A 88 -1.44 -6.91 11.48
C SER A 88 -1.96 -8.13 10.71
N GLY A 89 -2.49 -7.95 9.50
CA GLY A 89 -3.12 -9.01 8.71
C GLY A 89 -4.61 -8.80 8.50
N TYR A 90 -5.24 -9.79 7.87
CA TYR A 90 -6.69 -9.81 7.71
C TYR A 90 -7.39 -10.09 9.06
N LYS A 91 -8.51 -9.41 9.26
CA LYS A 91 -9.37 -9.49 10.44
C LYS A 91 -10.80 -9.82 10.02
N THR A 92 -11.55 -10.37 10.95
CA THR A 92 -12.99 -10.58 10.80
C THR A 92 -13.72 -9.33 11.29
N ASP A 93 -14.64 -8.82 10.48
CA ASP A 93 -15.59 -7.78 10.92
C ASP A 93 -16.61 -8.41 11.87
N THR A 94 -16.71 -7.87 13.08
CA THR A 94 -17.63 -8.34 14.12
C THR A 94 -18.95 -7.55 14.15
N GLY A 95 -19.10 -6.55 13.27
CA GLY A 95 -20.29 -5.71 13.17
C GLY A 95 -20.41 -4.69 14.31
N THR A 96 -19.30 -4.36 14.96
CA THR A 96 -19.25 -3.46 16.13
C THR A 96 -18.68 -2.08 15.74
N ASP A 97 -18.84 -1.08 16.60
CA ASP A 97 -18.26 0.25 16.35
C ASP A 97 -16.73 0.22 16.22
N GLN A 98 -16.06 -0.76 16.86
CA GLN A 98 -14.62 -0.98 16.71
C GLN A 98 -14.21 -1.38 15.29
N ASP A 99 -15.13 -1.88 14.47
CA ASP A 99 -14.88 -2.34 13.10
C ASP A 99 -15.05 -1.23 12.05
N SER A 100 -15.51 -0.04 12.45
CA SER A 100 -15.70 1.11 11.54
C SER A 100 -14.41 1.55 10.82
N ASP A 101 -13.26 1.26 11.42
CA ASP A 101 -11.93 1.49 10.88
C ASP A 101 -11.42 0.37 9.98
N LEU A 102 -12.26 -0.61 9.63
CA LEU A 102 -11.90 -1.68 8.71
C LEU A 102 -12.25 -1.34 7.25
N LEU A 103 -11.49 -1.95 6.35
CA LEU A 103 -11.75 -2.02 4.92
C LEU A 103 -11.94 -3.49 4.54
N CYS A 104 -13.16 -3.87 4.19
CA CYS A 104 -13.52 -5.24 3.84
C CYS A 104 -13.62 -5.46 2.33
N PHE A 105 -13.16 -6.64 1.89
CA PHE A 105 -13.16 -7.05 0.49
C PHE A 105 -14.26 -8.08 0.25
N LYS A 106 -15.25 -7.70 -0.57
CA LYS A 106 -16.47 -8.51 -0.81
C LYS A 106 -16.22 -9.74 -1.68
N ASP A 107 -15.13 -9.74 -2.43
CA ASP A 107 -14.71 -10.83 -3.32
C ASP A 107 -14.03 -11.99 -2.58
N MET A 108 -13.57 -11.76 -1.35
CA MET A 108 -13.03 -12.82 -0.50
C MET A 108 -14.17 -13.63 0.14
N LYS A 109 -14.05 -14.97 0.11
CA LYS A 109 -15.05 -15.90 0.66
C LYS A 109 -14.89 -16.16 2.17
N THR A 110 -13.81 -15.69 2.77
CA THR A 110 -13.47 -15.92 4.18
C THR A 110 -14.10 -14.86 5.08
N ASN A 111 -14.39 -15.20 6.33
CA ASN A 111 -14.87 -14.22 7.32
C ASN A 111 -13.78 -13.21 7.69
N ALA A 112 -12.51 -13.64 7.67
CA ALA A 112 -11.36 -12.73 7.78
C ALA A 112 -11.06 -12.13 6.41
N ASN A 113 -11.82 -11.10 6.02
CA ASN A 113 -11.71 -10.42 4.72
C ASN A 113 -11.52 -8.91 4.84
N CYS A 114 -11.17 -8.42 6.03
CA CYS A 114 -11.00 -6.99 6.28
C CYS A 114 -9.59 -6.67 6.74
N ILE A 115 -9.13 -5.45 6.45
CA ILE A 115 -7.86 -4.91 6.96
C ILE A 115 -8.13 -3.58 7.66
N GLU A 116 -7.19 -3.14 8.50
CA GLU A 116 -7.24 -1.76 9.01
C GLU A 116 -7.21 -0.77 7.84
N LYS A 117 -8.07 0.25 7.87
CA LYS A 117 -8.22 1.25 6.81
C LYS A 117 -7.03 2.22 6.81
N LYS A 118 -5.87 1.73 6.36
CA LYS A 118 -4.62 2.48 6.27
C LYS A 118 -4.21 2.69 4.81
N LYS A 119 -4.75 3.75 4.19
CA LYS A 119 -4.37 4.16 2.83
C LYS A 119 -2.93 4.67 2.84
N VAL A 120 -2.07 4.06 2.04
CA VAL A 120 -0.66 4.48 1.94
C VAL A 120 -0.35 5.25 0.67
N PHE A 121 -1.10 5.03 -0.42
CA PHE A 121 -0.90 5.71 -1.68
C PHE A 121 -2.10 5.55 -2.60
N GLU A 122 -2.30 6.49 -3.51
CA GLU A 122 -3.33 6.44 -4.54
C GLU A 122 -2.81 7.04 -5.85
N VAL A 123 -3.06 6.34 -6.95
CA VAL A 123 -2.81 6.84 -8.31
C VAL A 123 -4.12 6.82 -9.07
N SER A 124 -4.55 7.98 -9.56
CA SER A 124 -5.80 8.09 -10.29
C SER A 124 -5.69 9.01 -11.50
N LEU A 125 -6.45 8.69 -12.54
CA LEU A 125 -6.65 9.53 -13.70
C LEU A 125 -8.15 9.73 -13.84
N GLY A 126 -8.61 10.97 -13.65
CA GLY A 126 -10.02 11.34 -13.72
C GLY A 126 -10.31 12.35 -14.82
N ARG A 127 -11.60 12.55 -15.11
CA ARG A 127 -12.11 13.35 -16.24
C ARG A 127 -11.54 14.77 -16.36
N ASN A 128 -11.37 15.46 -15.22
CA ASN A 128 -10.98 16.87 -15.19
C ASN A 128 -9.68 17.14 -14.41
N GLY A 129 -9.03 16.09 -13.89
CA GLY A 129 -7.92 16.23 -12.94
C GLY A 129 -6.55 15.80 -13.47
N GLY A 130 -6.47 15.19 -14.66
CA GLY A 130 -5.23 14.58 -15.13
C GLY A 130 -4.73 13.46 -14.19
N LEU A 131 -3.47 13.07 -14.34
CA LEU A 131 -2.85 12.02 -13.53
C LEU A 131 -2.47 12.58 -12.15
N GLN A 132 -2.99 11.95 -11.11
CA GLN A 132 -2.86 12.37 -9.71
C GLN A 132 -2.14 11.30 -8.90
N TYR A 133 -1.32 11.75 -7.96
CA TYR A 133 -0.64 10.92 -6.97
C TYR A 133 -1.00 11.46 -5.58
N ARG A 134 -1.61 10.65 -4.72
CA ARG A 134 -2.12 11.07 -3.41
C ARG A 134 -1.70 10.11 -2.30
#